data_AF-A0A2M8MUS0-F1
#
_entry.id   AF-A0A2M8MUS0-F1
#
_cell.length_a   1.000
_cell.length_b   1.000
_cell.length_c   1.000
_cell.angle_alpha   90.00
_cell.angle_beta   90.00
_cell.angle_gamma   90.00
#
_symmetry.space_group_name_H-M   'P 1'
#
loop_
_entity.id
_entity.type
_entity.pdbx_description
1 polymer ?
#
loop_
_entity_poly.entity_id
_entity_poly.type
_entity_poly.pdbx_seq_one_letter_code
_entity_poly.pdbx_strand_id
1 'polypeptide(L)'
;MKRLARLVLFLLFVGSVGLTLRSAAEISASPALQPVITRSAAEIEAVTDRMMARAATPERLNTLIEARLAEVPRNWVALQALAEVVEAQGHPLPAAYAQAWDDESGLMALSGNCLACIWDIGTCSLSTALICKAPILLTPVEDLRGVVKAGADYTFGNPIDQLDLGLSVLGLGATAAFVATGGTSATVKAGTATIRLARGMGRLSPALAARMGAAVTDGIRWADLPMVRSADDAAALLRTDALRPMIDTVADLGRVADATGPVPALHLLPLVDDASDARRLAHAAEALGPKTVSRAEVLGKSRLLRATLRYGDEAVALIVGMVGALLSLALMLAGAVQSAMLRWLQARVT
;
A
#
# COMPACT_ATOMS: atom_id res chain seq x y z
N MET A 1 58.38 -22.01 -9.22
CA MET A 1 56.97 -22.43 -9.35
C MET A 1 56.05 -21.93 -8.22
N LYS A 2 56.28 -22.25 -6.93
CA LYS A 2 55.37 -21.85 -5.83
C LYS A 2 55.17 -20.32 -5.63
N ARG A 3 56.20 -19.50 -5.86
CA ARG A 3 56.09 -18.02 -5.77
C ARG A 3 55.23 -17.42 -6.90
N LEU A 4 55.34 -17.99 -8.10
CA LEU A 4 54.61 -17.56 -9.29
C LEU A 4 53.11 -17.89 -9.15
N ALA A 5 52.79 -19.08 -8.61
CA ALA A 5 51.41 -19.47 -8.30
C ALA A 5 50.75 -18.55 -7.24
N ARG A 6 51.47 -18.13 -6.20
CA ARG A 6 50.95 -17.16 -5.20
C ARG A 6 50.69 -15.79 -5.78
N LEU A 7 51.56 -15.32 -6.67
CA LEU A 7 51.43 -14.01 -7.28
C LEU A 7 50.21 -13.98 -8.22
N VAL A 8 49.98 -15.06 -8.97
CA VAL A 8 48.76 -15.24 -9.79
C VAL A 8 47.50 -15.28 -8.93
N LEU A 9 47.48 -16.04 -7.83
CA LEU A 9 46.36 -16.09 -6.89
C LEU A 9 46.05 -14.72 -6.25
N PHE A 10 47.10 -13.97 -5.88
CA PHE A 10 46.93 -12.64 -5.31
C PHE A 10 46.38 -11.64 -6.34
N LEU A 11 46.87 -11.68 -7.58
CA LEU A 11 46.32 -10.87 -8.67
C LEU A 11 44.86 -11.22 -8.98
N LEU A 12 44.50 -12.50 -8.96
CA LEU A 12 43.11 -12.95 -9.12
C LEU A 12 42.23 -12.46 -7.97
N PHE A 13 42.73 -12.49 -6.73
CA PHE A 13 41.99 -11.98 -5.57
C PHE A 13 41.79 -10.46 -5.64
N VAL A 14 42.84 -9.70 -5.94
CA VAL A 14 42.76 -8.23 -6.09
C VAL A 14 41.85 -7.86 -7.27
N GLY A 15 41.93 -8.59 -8.39
CA GLY A 15 41.02 -8.43 -9.52
C GLY A 15 39.56 -8.70 -9.16
N SER A 16 39.30 -9.77 -8.40
CA SER A 16 37.96 -10.12 -7.90
C SER A 16 37.40 -9.07 -6.93
N VAL A 17 38.20 -8.59 -5.99
CA VAL A 17 37.80 -7.52 -5.06
C VAL A 17 37.54 -6.20 -5.81
N GLY A 18 38.41 -5.86 -6.78
CA GLY A 18 38.25 -4.67 -7.61
C GLY A 18 36.97 -4.70 -8.46
N LEU A 19 36.66 -5.86 -9.06
CA LEU A 19 35.40 -6.08 -9.78
C LEU A 19 34.19 -5.98 -8.84
N THR A 20 34.24 -6.59 -7.66
CA THR A 20 33.15 -6.54 -6.68
C THR A 20 32.88 -5.10 -6.20
N LEU A 21 33.94 -4.32 -5.93
CA LEU A 21 33.81 -2.92 -5.53
C LEU A 21 33.26 -2.04 -6.65
N ARG A 22 33.70 -2.28 -7.90
CA ARG A 22 33.18 -1.57 -9.07
C ARG A 22 31.70 -1.88 -9.31
N SER A 23 31.30 -3.14 -9.21
CA SER A 23 29.90 -3.57 -9.29
C SER A 23 29.07 -2.96 -8.17
N ALA A 24 29.56 -2.92 -6.93
CA ALA A 24 28.88 -2.27 -5.82
C ALA A 24 28.70 -0.75 -6.03
N ALA A 25 29.69 -0.08 -6.63
CA ALA A 25 29.62 1.34 -6.98
C ALA A 25 28.66 1.62 -8.15
N GLU A 26 28.58 0.74 -9.16
CA GLU A 26 27.61 0.85 -10.25
C GLU A 26 26.18 0.57 -9.76
N ILE A 27 26.01 -0.34 -8.80
CA ILE A 27 24.74 -0.65 -8.12
C ILE A 27 24.24 0.54 -7.29
N SER A 28 25.13 1.22 -6.55
CA SER A 28 24.73 2.38 -5.75
C SER A 28 24.40 3.62 -6.58
N ALA A 29 25.01 3.74 -7.77
CA ALA A 29 24.79 4.88 -8.67
C ALA A 29 23.60 4.69 -9.63
N SER A 30 23.06 3.48 -9.77
CA SER A 30 22.01 3.18 -10.76
C SER A 30 20.62 3.07 -10.12
N PRO A 31 19.67 3.94 -10.49
CA PRO A 31 18.27 3.86 -10.04
C PRO A 31 17.57 2.53 -10.40
N ALA A 32 18.09 1.80 -11.39
CA ALA A 32 17.59 0.50 -11.84
C ALA A 32 18.00 -0.68 -10.93
N LEU A 33 18.97 -0.48 -10.03
CA LEU A 33 19.51 -1.51 -9.13
C LEU A 33 18.97 -1.35 -7.71
N GLN A 34 17.66 -1.09 -7.58
CA GLN A 34 16.98 -1.17 -6.30
C GLN A 34 17.00 -2.63 -5.82
N PRO A 35 17.55 -2.94 -4.64
CA PRO A 35 17.69 -4.32 -4.19
C PRO A 35 16.34 -4.99 -3.95
N VAL A 36 15.29 -4.19 -3.74
CA VAL A 36 13.92 -4.64 -3.56
C VAL A 36 13.08 -4.05 -4.68
N ILE A 37 12.47 -4.93 -5.48
CA ILE A 37 11.61 -4.57 -6.61
C ILE A 37 10.20 -5.11 -6.39
N THR A 38 9.23 -4.47 -7.03
CA THR A 38 7.84 -4.96 -7.05
C THR A 38 7.76 -6.27 -7.85
N ARG A 39 7.05 -7.25 -7.31
CA ARG A 39 6.70 -8.50 -8.00
C ARG A 39 5.71 -8.24 -9.13
N SER A 40 5.72 -9.11 -10.14
CA SER A 40 4.66 -9.11 -11.16
C SER A 40 3.33 -9.60 -10.58
N ALA A 41 2.21 -9.32 -11.25
CA ALA A 41 0.89 -9.77 -10.79
C ALA A 41 0.82 -11.29 -10.58
N ALA A 42 1.33 -12.08 -11.53
CA ALA A 42 1.37 -13.54 -11.43
C ALA A 42 2.24 -14.03 -10.25
N GLU A 43 3.36 -13.36 -9.98
CA GLU A 43 4.19 -13.67 -8.82
C GLU A 43 3.50 -13.33 -7.49
N ILE A 44 2.75 -12.21 -7.44
CA ILE A 44 1.96 -11.82 -6.26
C ILE A 44 0.88 -12.87 -5.98
N GLU A 45 0.12 -13.28 -7.00
CA GLU A 45 -0.89 -14.33 -6.87
C GLU A 45 -0.25 -15.64 -6.36
N ALA A 46 0.79 -16.14 -7.03
CA ALA A 46 1.45 -17.39 -6.65
C ALA A 46 2.11 -17.36 -5.24
N VAL A 47 2.65 -16.21 -4.82
CA VAL A 47 3.22 -16.06 -3.47
C VAL A 47 2.11 -16.03 -2.43
N THR A 48 1.05 -15.26 -2.66
CA THR A 48 -0.05 -15.18 -1.71
C THR A 48 -0.83 -16.48 -1.62
N ASP A 49 -0.97 -17.25 -2.72
CA ASP A 49 -1.60 -18.59 -2.71
C ASP A 49 -0.84 -19.55 -1.80
N ARG A 50 0.49 -19.57 -1.90
CA ARG A 50 1.34 -20.36 -1.01
C ARG A 50 1.24 -19.92 0.44
N MET A 51 1.06 -18.62 0.69
CA MET A 51 0.83 -18.12 2.05
C MET A 51 -0.54 -18.54 2.58
N MET A 52 -1.59 -18.46 1.75
CA MET A 52 -2.95 -18.87 2.13
C MET A 52 -3.04 -20.37 2.40
N ALA A 53 -2.40 -21.20 1.59
CA ALA A 53 -2.35 -22.64 1.83
C ALA A 53 -1.78 -23.02 3.21
N ARG A 54 -0.98 -22.14 3.83
CA ARG A 54 -0.42 -22.33 5.18
C ARG A 54 -1.20 -21.62 6.27
N ALA A 55 -1.85 -20.50 5.95
CA ALA A 55 -2.44 -19.59 6.93
C ALA A 55 -3.97 -19.71 7.02
N ALA A 56 -4.66 -20.14 5.97
CA ALA A 56 -6.11 -20.25 5.93
C ALA A 56 -6.56 -21.62 6.45
N THR A 57 -6.24 -21.96 7.71
CA THR A 57 -6.74 -23.19 8.34
C THR A 57 -8.20 -23.00 8.79
N PRO A 58 -9.01 -24.07 8.87
CA PRO A 58 -10.42 -23.97 9.28
C PRO A 58 -10.60 -23.29 10.63
N GLU A 59 -9.73 -23.61 11.60
CA GLU A 59 -9.80 -23.04 12.95
C GLU A 59 -9.54 -21.53 12.91
N ARG A 60 -8.52 -21.11 12.14
CA ARG A 60 -8.19 -19.69 12.01
C ARG A 60 -9.27 -18.92 11.27
N LEU A 61 -9.84 -19.48 10.21
CA LEU A 61 -10.95 -18.86 9.48
C LEU A 61 -12.17 -18.72 10.39
N ASN A 62 -12.49 -19.74 11.19
CA ASN A 62 -13.58 -19.67 12.15
C ASN A 62 -13.34 -18.57 13.19
N THR A 63 -12.14 -18.49 13.78
CA THR A 63 -11.80 -17.42 14.73
C THR A 63 -11.93 -16.02 14.11
N LEU A 64 -11.51 -15.85 12.85
CA LEU A 64 -11.66 -14.57 12.15
C LEU A 64 -13.14 -14.23 11.90
N ILE A 65 -13.95 -15.20 11.46
CA ILE A 65 -15.39 -15.01 11.25
C ILE A 65 -16.08 -14.64 12.56
N GLU A 66 -15.83 -15.37 13.65
CA GLU A 66 -16.39 -15.08 14.97
C GLU A 66 -15.99 -13.68 15.46
N ALA A 67 -14.72 -13.29 15.27
CA ALA A 67 -14.27 -11.94 15.61
C ALA A 67 -15.01 -10.86 14.81
N ARG A 68 -15.25 -11.07 13.51
CA ARG A 68 -15.99 -10.11 12.66
C ARG A 68 -17.50 -10.11 12.95
N LEU A 69 -18.08 -11.23 13.37
CA LEU A 69 -19.48 -11.32 13.80
C LEU A 69 -19.74 -10.54 15.10
N ALA A 70 -18.72 -10.41 15.96
CA ALA A 70 -18.80 -9.65 17.21
C ALA A 70 -18.70 -8.12 17.02
N GLU A 71 -18.33 -7.63 15.83
CA GLU A 71 -18.24 -6.20 15.54
C GLU A 71 -19.63 -5.56 15.44
N VAL A 72 -19.77 -4.34 15.98
CA VAL A 72 -21.00 -3.54 15.88
C VAL A 72 -20.63 -2.12 15.41
N PRO A 73 -21.02 -1.70 14.20
CA PRO A 73 -21.74 -2.47 13.18
C PRO A 73 -20.85 -3.57 12.55
N ARG A 74 -21.46 -4.69 12.16
CA ARG A 74 -20.75 -5.83 11.56
C ARG A 74 -20.10 -5.48 10.23
N ASN A 75 -18.94 -6.07 9.97
CA ASN A 75 -18.20 -5.88 8.74
C ASN A 75 -18.51 -6.99 7.72
N TRP A 76 -19.63 -6.85 7.01
CA TRP A 76 -20.06 -7.82 6.01
C TRP A 76 -19.09 -8.02 4.84
N VAL A 77 -18.25 -7.03 4.53
CA VAL A 77 -17.22 -7.14 3.50
C VAL A 77 -16.16 -8.16 3.89
N ALA A 78 -15.67 -8.07 5.13
CA ALA A 78 -14.72 -9.03 5.68
C ALA A 78 -15.36 -10.41 5.85
N LEU A 79 -16.60 -10.46 6.36
CA LEU A 79 -17.35 -11.71 6.57
C LEU A 79 -17.58 -12.48 5.26
N GLN A 80 -18.05 -11.81 4.21
CA GLN A 80 -18.25 -12.44 2.89
C GLN A 80 -16.92 -12.92 2.30
N ALA A 81 -15.86 -12.10 2.36
CA ALA A 81 -14.56 -12.48 1.85
C ALA A 81 -13.95 -13.68 2.59
N LEU A 82 -14.18 -13.81 3.90
CA LEU A 82 -13.78 -14.99 4.68
C LEU A 82 -14.65 -16.20 4.37
N ALA A 83 -15.96 -15.99 4.22
CA ALA A 83 -16.91 -17.06 3.88
C ALA A 83 -16.58 -17.69 2.52
N GLU A 84 -16.27 -16.88 1.51
CA GLU A 84 -15.83 -17.36 0.19
C GLU A 84 -14.59 -18.27 0.28
N VAL A 85 -13.65 -17.98 1.20
CA VAL A 85 -12.47 -18.84 1.41
C VAL A 85 -12.86 -20.16 2.05
N VAL A 86 -13.73 -20.14 3.06
CA VAL A 86 -14.24 -21.35 3.73
C VAL A 86 -15.00 -22.24 2.75
N GLU A 87 -15.88 -21.66 1.94
CA GLU A 87 -16.65 -22.34 0.91
C GLU A 87 -15.75 -22.92 -0.19
N ALA A 88 -14.75 -22.16 -0.65
CA ALA A 88 -13.77 -22.64 -1.63
C ALA A 88 -12.93 -23.82 -1.12
N GLN A 89 -12.78 -23.96 0.21
CA GLN A 89 -12.13 -25.11 0.84
C GLN A 89 -13.09 -26.28 1.11
N GLY A 90 -14.39 -26.12 0.86
CA GLY A 90 -15.41 -27.14 1.10
C GLY A 90 -15.73 -27.35 2.59
N HIS A 91 -15.44 -26.36 3.44
CA HIS A 91 -15.74 -26.41 4.87
C HIS A 91 -17.08 -25.75 5.18
N PRO A 92 -17.83 -26.23 6.19
CA PRO A 92 -19.08 -25.61 6.59
C PRO A 92 -18.84 -24.27 7.29
N LEU A 93 -19.68 -23.27 6.98
CA LEU A 93 -19.70 -22.01 7.71
C LEU A 93 -20.28 -22.20 9.13
N PRO A 94 -19.88 -21.35 10.09
CA PRO A 94 -20.43 -21.39 11.45
C PRO A 94 -21.93 -21.07 11.43
N ALA A 95 -22.74 -21.76 12.24
CA ALA A 95 -24.19 -21.52 12.29
C ALA A 95 -24.54 -20.07 12.65
N ALA A 96 -23.70 -19.41 13.46
CA ALA A 96 -23.85 -18.01 13.82
C ALA A 96 -23.77 -17.05 12.61
N TYR A 97 -23.04 -17.43 11.55
CA TYR A 97 -22.97 -16.64 10.30
C TYR A 97 -24.33 -16.62 9.59
N ALA A 98 -24.96 -17.79 9.43
CA ALA A 98 -26.25 -17.90 8.75
C ALA A 98 -27.35 -17.15 9.51
N GLN A 99 -27.39 -17.30 10.84
CA GLN A 99 -28.32 -16.54 11.69
C GLN A 99 -28.12 -15.02 11.55
N ALA A 100 -26.87 -14.56 11.65
CA ALA A 100 -26.53 -13.16 11.49
C ALA A 100 -26.91 -12.60 10.12
N TRP A 101 -26.76 -13.39 9.06
CA TRP A 101 -27.12 -13.01 7.69
C TRP A 101 -28.63 -12.90 7.51
N ASP A 102 -29.40 -13.88 8.02
CA ASP A 102 -30.86 -13.85 7.93
C ASP A 102 -31.46 -12.67 8.72
N ASP A 103 -30.86 -12.33 9.87
CA ASP A 103 -31.28 -11.20 10.69
C ASP A 103 -31.09 -9.83 10.00
N GLU A 104 -30.04 -9.67 9.19
CA GLU A 104 -29.62 -8.37 8.63
C GLU A 104 -29.82 -8.21 7.11
N SER A 105 -30.08 -9.30 6.37
CA SER A 105 -30.28 -9.27 4.91
C SER A 105 -31.64 -8.72 4.45
N GLY A 106 -32.52 -8.32 5.38
CA GLY A 106 -33.84 -7.77 5.08
C GLY A 106 -33.83 -6.38 4.41
N LEU A 107 -34.69 -6.21 3.40
CA LEU A 107 -34.86 -4.98 2.59
C LEU A 107 -35.19 -3.70 3.41
N MET A 108 -35.63 -3.83 4.67
CA MET A 108 -35.96 -2.70 5.55
C MET A 108 -34.74 -2.05 6.25
N ALA A 109 -33.52 -2.59 6.10
CA ALA A 109 -32.30 -1.98 6.63
C ALA A 109 -31.74 -0.83 5.75
N LEU A 110 -32.19 -0.69 4.50
CA LEU A 110 -31.61 0.22 3.51
C LEU A 110 -32.23 1.63 3.44
N SER A 111 -33.48 1.85 3.84
CA SER A 111 -34.22 3.06 3.41
C SER A 111 -34.24 4.22 4.42
N GLY A 112 -34.21 3.95 5.73
CA GLY A 112 -34.27 5.00 6.77
C GLY A 112 -32.93 5.71 7.04
N ASN A 113 -31.81 5.02 6.81
CA ASN A 113 -30.49 5.46 7.26
C ASN A 113 -29.71 6.32 6.23
N CYS A 114 -30.21 6.47 5.00
CA CYS A 114 -29.49 7.25 3.98
C CYS A 114 -29.41 8.75 4.32
N LEU A 115 -30.51 9.38 4.75
CA LEU A 115 -30.52 10.81 5.05
C LEU A 115 -29.62 11.16 6.24
N ALA A 116 -29.68 10.34 7.30
CA ALA A 116 -28.77 10.46 8.43
C ALA A 116 -27.31 10.26 8.00
N CYS A 117 -27.04 9.24 7.18
CA CYS A 117 -25.69 8.96 6.67
C CYS A 117 -25.14 10.08 5.76
N ILE A 118 -26.00 10.75 4.98
CA ILE A 118 -25.60 11.88 4.14
C ILE A 118 -25.13 13.06 5.00
N TRP A 119 -25.72 13.24 6.19
CA TRP A 119 -25.41 14.29 7.16
C TRP A 119 -24.25 13.94 8.10
N ASP A 120 -24.19 12.71 8.60
CA ASP A 120 -23.11 12.21 9.46
C ASP A 120 -22.62 10.82 9.01
N ILE A 121 -21.48 10.83 8.32
CA ILE A 121 -20.85 9.64 7.73
C ILE A 121 -20.29 8.71 8.83
N GLY A 122 -19.95 9.25 10.00
CA GLY A 122 -19.29 8.50 11.09
C GLY A 122 -20.15 7.41 11.69
N THR A 123 -21.47 7.50 11.51
CA THR A 123 -22.45 6.52 12.02
C THR A 123 -22.86 5.47 10.99
N CYS A 124 -22.36 5.56 9.75
CA CYS A 124 -22.77 4.69 8.66
C CYS A 124 -22.06 3.33 8.68
N SER A 125 -22.79 2.28 8.29
CA SER A 125 -22.14 1.06 7.79
C SER A 125 -21.48 1.33 6.43
N LEU A 126 -20.49 0.52 6.05
CA LEU A 126 -19.80 0.64 4.76
C LEU A 126 -20.77 0.56 3.57
N SER A 127 -21.75 -0.35 3.63
CA SER A 127 -22.77 -0.51 2.58
C SER A 127 -23.67 0.72 2.47
N THR A 128 -24.09 1.31 3.59
CA THR A 128 -24.92 2.54 3.60
C THR A 128 -24.15 3.74 3.09
N ALA A 129 -22.89 3.92 3.52
CA ALA A 129 -22.04 5.00 3.02
C ALA A 129 -21.85 4.91 1.50
N LEU A 130 -21.74 3.69 0.96
CA LEU A 130 -21.56 3.49 -0.46
C LEU A 130 -22.82 3.76 -1.30
N ILE A 131 -23.99 3.37 -0.81
CA ILE A 131 -25.25 3.54 -1.54
C ILE A 131 -25.72 4.99 -1.45
N CYS A 132 -25.57 5.63 -0.28
CA CYS A 132 -26.19 6.92 0.01
C CYS A 132 -25.23 8.11 -0.18
N LYS A 133 -23.93 7.96 0.11
CA LYS A 133 -22.95 9.07 0.15
C LYS A 133 -21.92 9.01 -0.98
N ALA A 134 -21.45 7.83 -1.38
CA ALA A 134 -20.42 7.70 -2.43
C ALA A 134 -20.80 8.31 -3.79
N PRO A 135 -22.07 8.20 -4.28
CA PRO A 135 -22.44 8.82 -5.55
C PRO A 135 -22.26 10.35 -5.52
N ILE A 136 -22.55 10.98 -4.38
CA ILE A 136 -22.40 12.43 -4.19
C ILE A 136 -20.93 12.83 -4.22
N LEU A 137 -20.05 12.07 -3.56
CA LEU A 137 -18.61 12.32 -3.52
C LEU A 137 -17.89 12.16 -4.86
N LEU A 138 -18.48 11.39 -5.78
CA LEU A 138 -17.99 11.25 -7.14
C LEU A 138 -18.47 12.37 -8.08
N THR A 139 -19.27 13.33 -7.59
CA THR A 139 -19.69 14.49 -8.38
C THR A 139 -18.76 15.69 -8.16
N PRO A 140 -18.60 16.60 -9.15
CA PRO A 140 -17.94 17.89 -8.95
C PRO A 140 -18.62 18.78 -7.90
N VAL A 141 -19.90 18.52 -7.61
CA VAL A 141 -20.71 19.30 -6.65
C VAL A 141 -20.12 19.20 -5.23
N GLU A 142 -19.66 18.02 -4.83
CA GLU A 142 -19.10 17.83 -3.49
C GLU A 142 -17.72 18.47 -3.34
N ASP A 143 -16.89 18.42 -4.39
CA ASP A 143 -15.61 19.14 -4.40
C ASP A 143 -15.83 20.67 -4.35
N LEU A 144 -16.84 21.19 -5.05
CA LEU A 144 -17.23 22.59 -4.95
C LEU A 144 -17.75 22.94 -3.54
N ARG A 145 -18.58 22.07 -2.95
CA ARG A 145 -19.11 22.25 -1.59
C ARG A 145 -17.99 22.34 -0.56
N GLY A 146 -16.96 21.52 -0.65
CA GLY A 146 -15.80 21.57 0.25
C GLY A 146 -15.07 22.92 0.18
N VAL A 147 -14.85 23.45 -1.03
CA VAL A 147 -14.26 24.79 -1.22
C VAL A 147 -15.18 25.89 -0.66
N VAL A 148 -16.49 25.84 -0.95
CA VAL A 148 -17.47 26.82 -0.46
C VAL A 148 -17.56 26.79 1.06
N LYS A 149 -17.57 25.59 1.67
CA LYS A 149 -17.58 25.42 3.13
C LYS A 149 -16.32 26.03 3.76
N ALA A 150 -15.15 25.75 3.21
CA ALA A 150 -13.90 26.34 3.70
C ALA A 150 -13.90 27.87 3.57
N GLY A 151 -14.46 28.41 2.49
CA GLY A 151 -14.67 29.85 2.31
C GLY A 151 -15.61 30.44 3.37
N ALA A 152 -16.74 29.77 3.65
CA ALA A 152 -17.65 30.16 4.71
C ALA A 152 -16.98 30.12 6.09
N ASP A 153 -16.26 29.03 6.41
CA ASP A 153 -15.55 28.88 7.68
C ASP A 153 -14.49 29.98 7.85
N TYR A 154 -13.75 30.32 6.78
CA TYR A 154 -12.83 31.46 6.77
C TYR A 154 -13.55 32.79 7.07
N THR A 155 -14.70 33.06 6.44
CA THR A 155 -15.46 34.30 6.67
C THR A 155 -16.04 34.42 8.07
N PHE A 156 -16.41 33.30 8.69
CA PHE A 156 -16.96 33.27 10.05
C PHE A 156 -15.89 33.12 11.15
N GLY A 157 -14.61 33.04 10.78
CA GLY A 157 -13.52 32.84 11.74
C GLY A 157 -13.47 31.44 12.37
N ASN A 158 -14.13 30.46 11.73
CA ASN A 158 -14.11 29.06 12.14
C ASN A 158 -12.80 28.38 11.71
N PRO A 159 -12.37 27.32 12.42
CA PRO A 159 -11.22 26.53 11.98
C PRO A 159 -11.53 25.84 10.63
N ILE A 160 -10.65 26.05 9.65
CA ILE A 160 -10.76 25.43 8.33
C ILE A 160 -10.27 23.98 8.42
N ASP A 161 -11.07 23.04 7.92
CA ASP A 161 -10.60 21.67 7.69
C ASP A 161 -9.66 21.65 6.48
N GLN A 162 -8.36 21.81 6.75
CA GLN A 162 -7.35 21.94 5.71
C GLN A 162 -7.32 20.72 4.78
N LEU A 163 -7.44 19.51 5.33
CA LEU A 163 -7.38 18.28 4.54
C LEU A 163 -8.63 18.10 3.67
N ASP A 164 -9.83 18.47 4.16
CA ASP A 164 -11.04 18.42 3.32
C ASP A 164 -10.97 19.44 2.18
N LEU A 165 -10.50 20.66 2.47
CA LEU A 165 -10.23 21.66 1.44
C LEU A 165 -9.20 21.18 0.43
N GLY A 166 -8.08 20.60 0.88
CA GLY A 166 -7.04 20.09 0.00
C GLY A 166 -7.54 18.98 -0.93
N LEU A 167 -8.31 18.02 -0.41
CA LEU A 167 -8.96 16.99 -1.23
C LEU A 167 -9.96 17.58 -2.23
N SER A 168 -10.61 18.70 -1.87
CA SER A 168 -11.56 19.44 -2.73
C SER A 168 -10.88 20.15 -3.87
N VAL A 169 -9.80 20.87 -3.59
CA VAL A 169 -9.02 21.53 -4.63
C VAL A 169 -8.35 20.49 -5.54
N LEU A 170 -7.84 19.39 -4.99
CA LEU A 170 -7.31 18.26 -5.78
C LEU A 170 -8.39 17.61 -6.66
N GLY A 171 -9.60 17.38 -6.14
CA GLY A 171 -10.73 16.82 -6.89
C GLY A 171 -11.22 17.73 -8.02
N LEU A 172 -11.27 19.04 -7.79
CA LEU A 172 -11.56 20.04 -8.83
C LEU A 172 -10.45 20.11 -9.89
N GLY A 173 -9.18 20.13 -9.48
CA GLY A 173 -8.03 20.10 -10.39
C GLY A 173 -8.01 18.84 -11.25
N ALA A 174 -8.32 17.67 -10.68
CA ALA A 174 -8.47 16.42 -11.43
C ALA A 174 -9.64 16.47 -12.42
N THR A 175 -10.76 17.11 -12.04
CA THR A 175 -11.91 17.32 -12.92
C THR A 175 -11.58 18.25 -14.10
N ALA A 176 -10.77 19.30 -13.88
CA ALA A 176 -10.27 20.15 -14.95
C ALA A 176 -9.29 19.42 -15.88
N ALA A 177 -8.39 18.59 -15.32
CA ALA A 177 -7.47 17.76 -16.09
C ALA A 177 -8.17 16.65 -16.89
N PHE A 178 -9.37 16.22 -16.49
CA PHE A 178 -10.18 15.22 -17.19
C PHE A 178 -10.44 15.58 -18.65
N VAL A 179 -10.64 16.87 -18.94
CA VAL A 179 -10.87 17.37 -20.31
C VAL A 179 -9.59 17.27 -21.18
N ALA A 180 -8.41 17.20 -20.55
CA ALA A 180 -7.12 17.24 -21.23
C ALA A 180 -6.38 15.88 -21.32
N THR A 181 -6.49 15.00 -20.31
CA THR A 181 -5.56 13.86 -20.16
C THR A 181 -6.13 12.47 -20.37
N GLY A 182 -7.45 12.31 -20.54
CA GLY A 182 -8.08 11.03 -20.85
C GLY A 182 -7.81 9.93 -19.81
N GLY A 183 -8.64 9.86 -18.76
CA GLY A 183 -8.76 8.68 -17.88
C GLY A 183 -8.04 8.73 -16.52
N THR A 184 -6.87 9.36 -16.42
CA THR A 184 -6.11 9.47 -15.14
C THR A 184 -6.87 10.25 -14.06
N SER A 185 -7.70 11.20 -14.47
CA SER A 185 -8.59 12.01 -13.65
C SER A 185 -9.69 11.21 -12.92
N ALA A 186 -10.18 10.10 -13.50
CA ALA A 186 -11.20 9.25 -12.87
C ALA A 186 -10.62 8.53 -11.64
N THR A 187 -9.40 7.98 -11.77
CA THR A 187 -8.70 7.28 -10.68
C THR A 187 -8.39 8.22 -9.51
N VAL A 188 -7.96 9.46 -9.80
CA VAL A 188 -7.70 10.46 -8.76
C VAL A 188 -9.00 10.85 -8.04
N LYS A 189 -10.12 11.00 -8.76
CA LYS A 189 -11.43 11.30 -8.15
C LYS A 189 -11.95 10.15 -7.31
N ALA A 190 -11.77 8.90 -7.76
CA ALA A 190 -12.05 7.71 -6.96
C ALA A 190 -11.19 7.70 -5.68
N GLY A 191 -9.91 8.07 -5.79
CA GLY A 191 -8.98 8.20 -4.66
C GLY A 191 -9.44 9.25 -3.64
N THR A 192 -9.73 10.49 -4.07
CA THR A 192 -10.17 11.56 -3.15
C THR A 192 -11.50 11.23 -2.49
N ALA A 193 -12.47 10.68 -3.23
CA ALA A 193 -13.74 10.22 -2.68
C ALA A 193 -13.55 9.11 -1.63
N THR A 194 -12.67 8.14 -1.91
CA THR A 194 -12.33 7.06 -0.98
C THR A 194 -11.74 7.59 0.32
N ILE A 195 -10.79 8.53 0.22
CA ILE A 195 -10.15 9.13 1.41
C ILE A 195 -11.16 9.92 2.23
N ARG A 196 -12.03 10.73 1.59
CA ARG A 196 -13.07 11.48 2.32
C ARG A 196 -14.05 10.56 3.04
N LEU A 197 -14.53 9.51 2.37
CA LEU A 197 -15.40 8.50 3.00
C LEU A 197 -14.70 7.87 4.19
N ALA A 198 -13.50 7.35 4.00
CA ALA A 198 -12.79 6.67 5.06
C ALA A 198 -12.48 7.60 6.24
N ARG A 199 -12.11 8.86 5.99
CA ARG A 199 -11.92 9.85 7.06
C ARG A 199 -13.22 10.12 7.81
N GLY A 200 -14.32 10.36 7.09
CA GLY A 200 -15.64 10.57 7.68
C GLY A 200 -16.11 9.39 8.52
N MET A 201 -15.73 8.16 8.13
CA MET A 201 -16.01 6.93 8.86
C MET A 201 -14.99 6.58 9.95
N GLY A 202 -13.97 7.41 10.19
CA GLY A 202 -12.89 7.11 11.15
C GLY A 202 -12.03 5.90 10.77
N ARG A 203 -11.98 5.53 9.48
CA ARG A 203 -11.21 4.40 8.92
C ARG A 203 -9.85 4.80 8.36
N LEU A 204 -9.55 6.09 8.28
CA LEU A 204 -8.24 6.58 7.88
C LEU A 204 -7.23 6.37 9.02
N SER A 205 -6.07 5.78 8.72
CA SER A 205 -5.06 5.58 9.76
C SER A 205 -4.55 6.95 10.29
N PRO A 206 -4.26 7.08 11.60
CA PRO A 206 -3.78 8.35 12.15
C PRO A 206 -2.48 8.84 11.47
N ALA A 207 -1.61 7.91 11.09
CA ALA A 207 -0.36 8.22 10.40
C ALA A 207 -0.63 8.79 9.00
N LEU A 208 -1.53 8.18 8.24
CA LEU A 208 -1.88 8.64 6.90
C LEU A 208 -2.59 9.99 6.94
N ALA A 209 -3.53 10.16 7.89
CA ALA A 209 -4.23 11.43 8.11
C ALA A 209 -3.26 12.57 8.42
N ALA A 210 -2.30 12.35 9.33
CA ALA A 210 -1.29 13.34 9.69
C ALA A 210 -0.38 13.71 8.51
N ARG A 211 0.08 12.71 7.74
CA ARG A 211 0.93 12.94 6.56
C ARG A 211 0.19 13.70 5.46
N MET A 212 -1.06 13.34 5.18
CA MET A 212 -1.88 14.06 4.20
C MET A 212 -2.19 15.48 4.67
N GLY A 213 -2.46 15.68 5.96
CA GLY A 213 -2.61 17.01 6.55
C GLY A 213 -1.37 17.87 6.33
N ALA A 214 -0.19 17.36 6.68
CA ALA A 214 1.08 18.07 6.47
C ALA A 214 1.34 18.39 4.99
N ALA A 215 1.09 17.43 4.09
CA ALA A 215 1.26 17.64 2.65
C ALA A 215 0.34 18.75 2.12
N VAL A 216 -0.89 18.84 2.63
CA VAL A 216 -1.84 19.90 2.27
C VAL A 216 -1.41 21.26 2.85
N THR A 217 -0.94 21.29 4.10
CA THR A 217 -0.42 22.52 4.73
C THR A 217 0.75 23.09 3.93
N ASP A 218 1.69 22.24 3.51
CA ASP A 218 2.89 22.68 2.76
C ASP A 218 2.61 22.92 1.26
N GLY A 219 1.63 22.20 0.73
CA GLY A 219 1.31 22.10 -0.70
C GLY A 219 0.34 23.15 -1.21
N ILE A 220 -0.36 23.89 -0.35
CA ILE A 220 -1.31 24.93 -0.74
C ILE A 220 -0.76 26.31 -0.37
N ARG A 221 -0.89 27.27 -1.28
CA ARG A 221 -0.60 28.69 -0.98
C ARG A 221 -1.75 29.33 -0.20
N TRP A 222 -1.81 29.07 1.10
CA TRP A 222 -2.86 29.56 2.00
C TRP A 222 -3.02 31.08 2.01
N ALA A 223 -1.93 31.82 1.81
CA ALA A 223 -1.94 33.28 1.74
C ALA A 223 -2.76 33.80 0.54
N ASP A 224 -2.83 33.03 -0.55
CA ASP A 224 -3.52 33.40 -1.79
C ASP A 224 -4.99 32.93 -1.79
N LEU A 225 -5.41 32.13 -0.80
CA LEU A 225 -6.77 31.59 -0.67
C LEU A 225 -7.87 32.66 -0.78
N PRO A 226 -7.75 33.86 -0.17
CA PRO A 226 -8.77 34.90 -0.28
C PRO A 226 -8.93 35.47 -1.68
N MET A 227 -7.99 35.21 -2.60
CA MET A 227 -8.01 35.69 -3.98
C MET A 227 -8.69 34.73 -4.96
N VAL A 228 -9.02 33.51 -4.54
CA VAL A 228 -9.67 32.51 -5.41
C VAL A 228 -11.10 32.97 -5.78
N ARG A 229 -11.37 33.07 -7.09
CA ARG A 229 -12.71 33.42 -7.62
C ARG A 229 -13.25 32.39 -8.60
N SER A 230 -12.41 31.46 -9.05
CA SER A 230 -12.74 30.40 -10.00
C SER A 230 -12.02 29.08 -9.67
N ALA A 231 -12.41 27.99 -10.35
CA ALA A 231 -11.73 26.71 -10.23
C ALA A 231 -10.26 26.76 -10.73
N ASP A 232 -9.97 27.61 -11.73
CA ASP A 232 -8.63 27.81 -12.25
C ASP A 232 -7.73 28.52 -11.22
N ASP A 233 -8.28 29.51 -10.50
CA ASP A 233 -7.55 30.16 -9.40
C ASP A 233 -7.27 29.17 -8.26
N ALA A 234 -8.22 28.27 -7.97
CA ALA A 234 -8.04 27.23 -6.96
C ALA A 234 -6.95 26.25 -7.37
N ALA A 235 -6.91 25.84 -8.63
CA ALA A 235 -5.84 25.00 -9.17
C ALA A 235 -4.48 25.71 -9.11
N ALA A 236 -4.45 27.03 -9.33
CA ALA A 236 -3.22 27.81 -9.23
C ALA A 236 -2.63 27.75 -7.82
N LEU A 237 -3.43 27.67 -6.75
CA LEU A 237 -2.95 27.59 -5.36
C LEU A 237 -2.04 26.37 -5.07
N LEU A 238 -2.16 25.33 -5.89
CA LEU A 238 -1.47 24.07 -5.69
C LEU A 238 0.01 24.20 -6.05
N ARG A 239 0.88 23.86 -5.09
CA ARG A 239 2.30 23.60 -5.34
C ARG A 239 2.42 22.15 -5.79
N THR A 240 2.26 21.92 -7.09
CA THR A 240 2.21 20.58 -7.69
C THR A 240 3.40 19.70 -7.30
N ASP A 241 4.60 20.28 -7.21
CA ASP A 241 5.81 19.53 -6.82
C ASP A 241 5.76 19.06 -5.36
N ALA A 242 5.25 19.91 -4.45
CA ALA A 242 5.11 19.58 -3.04
C ALA A 242 3.96 18.59 -2.79
N LEU A 243 2.90 18.67 -3.59
CA LEU A 243 1.74 17.76 -3.51
C LEU A 243 1.94 16.44 -4.25
N ARG A 244 2.99 16.32 -5.07
CA ARG A 244 3.22 15.13 -5.90
C ARG A 244 3.14 13.81 -5.10
N PRO A 245 3.78 13.66 -3.93
CA PRO A 245 3.69 12.42 -3.15
C PRO A 245 2.27 12.12 -2.67
N MET A 246 1.49 13.15 -2.33
CA MET A 246 0.09 13.00 -1.95
C MET A 246 -0.77 12.61 -3.15
N ILE A 247 -0.59 13.26 -4.30
CA ILE A 247 -1.30 12.93 -5.54
C ILE A 247 -1.03 11.49 -5.96
N ASP A 248 0.23 11.04 -5.90
CA ASP A 248 0.58 9.65 -6.22
C ASP A 248 -0.07 8.68 -5.22
N THR A 249 -0.13 9.03 -3.93
CA THR A 249 -0.84 8.23 -2.91
C THR A 249 -2.34 8.15 -3.20
N VAL A 250 -2.97 9.28 -3.54
CA VAL A 250 -4.40 9.34 -3.91
C VAL A 250 -4.67 8.48 -5.15
N ALA A 251 -3.80 8.57 -6.16
CA ALA A 251 -3.91 7.75 -7.37
C ALA A 251 -3.76 6.25 -7.06
N ASP A 252 -2.80 5.87 -6.22
CA ASP A 252 -2.61 4.48 -5.78
C ASP A 252 -3.86 3.96 -5.05
N LEU A 253 -4.50 4.77 -4.21
CA LEU A 253 -5.77 4.41 -3.57
C LEU A 253 -6.94 4.32 -4.55
N GLY A 254 -6.94 5.16 -5.59
CA GLY A 254 -7.85 5.04 -6.73
C GLY A 254 -7.72 3.70 -7.43
N ARG A 255 -6.48 3.25 -7.71
CA ARG A 255 -6.21 1.93 -8.31
C ARG A 255 -6.72 0.77 -7.44
N VAL A 256 -6.64 0.89 -6.11
CA VAL A 256 -7.24 -0.10 -5.19
C VAL A 256 -8.76 -0.15 -5.35
N ALA A 257 -9.43 1.00 -5.42
CA ALA A 257 -10.87 1.09 -5.62
C ALA A 257 -11.31 0.54 -6.99
N ASP A 258 -10.54 0.82 -8.05
CA ASP A 258 -10.81 0.29 -9.39
C ASP A 258 -10.66 -1.23 -9.45
N ALA A 259 -9.64 -1.80 -8.80
CA ALA A 259 -9.35 -3.23 -8.85
C ALA A 259 -10.21 -4.09 -7.91
N THR A 260 -10.64 -3.55 -6.76
CA THR A 260 -11.38 -4.30 -5.74
C THR A 260 -12.85 -3.89 -5.62
N GLY A 261 -13.21 -2.74 -6.18
CA GLY A 261 -14.49 -2.07 -5.93
C GLY A 261 -14.41 -1.11 -4.73
N PRO A 262 -15.34 -0.14 -4.65
CA PRO A 262 -15.28 0.93 -3.66
C PRO A 262 -15.54 0.47 -2.21
N VAL A 263 -16.39 -0.55 -1.98
CA VAL A 263 -16.66 -1.06 -0.61
C VAL A 263 -15.42 -1.82 -0.09
N PRO A 264 -14.85 -2.77 -0.84
CA PRO A 264 -13.61 -3.44 -0.44
C PRO A 264 -12.43 -2.49 -0.23
N ALA A 265 -12.28 -1.47 -1.07
CA ALA A 265 -11.21 -0.48 -0.91
C ALA A 265 -11.29 0.31 0.40
N LEU A 266 -12.50 0.71 0.83
CA LEU A 266 -12.70 1.37 2.12
C LEU A 266 -12.35 0.45 3.30
N HIS A 267 -12.63 -0.85 3.18
CA HIS A 267 -12.25 -1.84 4.17
C HIS A 267 -10.72 -2.04 4.26
N LEU A 268 -10.02 -1.94 3.12
CA LEU A 268 -8.57 -2.10 3.03
C LEU A 268 -7.78 -0.85 3.44
N LEU A 269 -8.40 0.34 3.42
CA LEU A 269 -7.72 1.61 3.68
C LEU A 269 -7.02 1.73 5.06
N PRO A 270 -7.56 1.16 6.16
CA PRO A 270 -6.85 1.14 7.45
C PRO A 270 -5.47 0.45 7.40
N LEU A 271 -5.18 -0.34 6.36
CA LEU A 271 -3.87 -0.98 6.18
C LEU A 271 -2.80 -0.01 5.66
N VAL A 272 -3.16 1.20 5.25
CA VAL A 272 -2.25 2.17 4.64
C VAL A 272 -1.82 3.22 5.64
N ASP A 273 -0.53 3.25 5.99
CA ASP A 273 0.03 4.32 6.83
C ASP A 273 0.80 5.37 6.03
N ASP A 274 1.22 5.02 4.81
CA ASP A 274 1.99 5.90 3.95
C ASP A 274 1.89 5.57 2.45
N ALA A 275 2.58 6.38 1.64
CA ALA A 275 2.62 6.26 0.19
C ALA A 275 3.17 4.91 -0.29
N SER A 276 4.14 4.31 0.43
CA SER A 276 4.68 3.01 0.07
C SER A 276 3.65 1.91 0.34
N ASP A 277 2.94 1.97 1.46
CA ASP A 277 1.84 1.06 1.74
C ASP A 277 0.71 1.18 0.72
N ALA A 278 0.35 2.42 0.32
CA ALA A 278 -0.68 2.67 -0.69
C ALA A 278 -0.30 2.01 -2.03
N ARG A 279 0.94 2.23 -2.48
CA ARG A 279 1.46 1.65 -3.72
C ARG A 279 1.49 0.14 -3.69
N ARG A 280 1.94 -0.45 -2.58
CA ARG A 280 1.97 -1.90 -2.40
C ARG A 280 0.57 -2.49 -2.36
N LEU A 281 -0.35 -1.83 -1.66
CA LEU A 281 -1.75 -2.25 -1.63
C LEU A 281 -2.38 -2.17 -3.02
N ALA A 282 -2.09 -1.13 -3.80
CA ALA A 282 -2.53 -1.01 -5.19
C ALA A 282 -2.01 -2.17 -6.06
N HIS A 283 -0.73 -2.51 -5.97
CA HIS A 283 -0.18 -3.66 -6.70
C HIS A 283 -0.76 -5.00 -6.24
N ALA A 284 -1.04 -5.16 -4.95
CA ALA A 284 -1.74 -6.35 -4.46
C ALA A 284 -3.19 -6.40 -4.99
N ALA A 285 -3.88 -5.27 -4.97
CA ALA A 285 -5.25 -5.12 -5.44
C ALA A 285 -5.39 -5.43 -6.94
N GLU A 286 -4.51 -4.88 -7.77
CA GLU A 286 -4.49 -5.14 -9.22
C GLU A 286 -4.19 -6.61 -9.53
N ALA A 287 -3.34 -7.27 -8.74
CA ALA A 287 -2.99 -8.66 -8.94
C ALA A 287 -4.06 -9.65 -8.45
N LEU A 288 -4.73 -9.33 -7.34
CA LEU A 288 -5.63 -10.25 -6.63
C LEU A 288 -7.12 -9.94 -6.88
N GLY A 289 -7.43 -8.72 -7.32
CA GLY A 289 -8.79 -8.22 -7.53
C GLY A 289 -9.66 -8.39 -6.28
N PRO A 290 -10.86 -8.98 -6.39
CA PRO A 290 -11.76 -9.21 -5.25
C PRO A 290 -11.14 -10.04 -4.12
N LYS A 291 -10.19 -10.93 -4.41
CA LYS A 291 -9.51 -11.77 -3.40
C LYS A 291 -8.66 -10.94 -2.42
N THR A 292 -8.37 -9.67 -2.73
CA THR A 292 -7.50 -8.82 -1.89
C THR A 292 -7.99 -8.73 -0.45
N VAL A 293 -9.31 -8.63 -0.23
CA VAL A 293 -9.89 -8.57 1.13
C VAL A 293 -9.62 -9.86 1.88
N SER A 294 -9.91 -11.01 1.29
CA SER A 294 -9.71 -12.29 1.97
C SER A 294 -8.23 -12.56 2.27
N ARG A 295 -7.33 -12.16 1.36
CA ARG A 295 -5.87 -12.19 1.61
C ARG A 295 -5.47 -11.24 2.74
N ALA A 296 -6.04 -10.04 2.80
CA ALA A 296 -5.77 -9.08 3.85
C ALA A 296 -6.24 -9.57 5.23
N GLU A 297 -7.45 -10.13 5.31
CA GLU A 297 -8.02 -10.68 6.55
C GLU A 297 -7.17 -11.85 7.09
N VAL A 298 -6.81 -12.79 6.23
CA VAL A 298 -6.10 -13.99 6.67
C VAL A 298 -4.61 -13.74 6.90
N LEU A 299 -3.94 -13.00 6.00
CA LEU A 299 -2.48 -12.80 6.07
C LEU A 299 -2.10 -11.59 6.95
N GLY A 300 -2.99 -10.61 7.07
CA GLY A 300 -2.72 -9.32 7.70
C GLY A 300 -1.84 -8.40 6.85
N LYS A 301 -1.80 -7.12 7.23
CA LYS A 301 -1.05 -6.03 6.56
C LYS A 301 0.37 -6.45 6.16
N SER A 302 1.19 -6.83 7.14
CA SER A 302 2.63 -7.01 6.94
C SER A 302 2.98 -8.12 5.96
N ARG A 303 2.22 -9.23 5.96
CA ARG A 303 2.47 -10.36 5.07
C ARG A 303 1.96 -10.06 3.66
N LEU A 304 0.77 -9.46 3.54
CA LEU A 304 0.21 -9.06 2.25
C LEU A 304 1.11 -8.04 1.54
N LEU A 305 1.49 -6.96 2.21
CA LEU A 305 2.33 -5.92 1.59
C LEU A 305 3.74 -6.43 1.27
N ARG A 306 4.30 -7.31 2.10
CA ARG A 306 5.60 -7.95 1.80
C ARG A 306 5.50 -8.92 0.62
N ALA A 307 4.35 -9.55 0.39
CA ALA A 307 4.15 -10.42 -0.75
C ALA A 307 4.28 -9.67 -2.08
N THR A 308 4.15 -8.34 -2.10
CA THR A 308 4.35 -7.52 -3.30
C THR A 308 5.81 -7.25 -3.66
N LEU A 309 6.77 -7.63 -2.80
CA LEU A 309 8.17 -7.28 -2.98
C LEU A 309 9.09 -8.50 -3.11
N ARG A 310 9.93 -8.52 -4.14
CA ARG A 310 11.04 -9.48 -4.28
C ARG A 310 12.39 -8.79 -4.23
N TYR A 311 13.42 -9.55 -3.87
CA TYR A 311 14.78 -9.08 -4.13
C TYR A 311 15.03 -9.15 -5.64
N GLY A 312 15.65 -8.12 -6.20
CA GLY A 312 16.02 -8.11 -7.62
C GLY A 312 17.04 -9.20 -7.93
N ASP A 313 16.98 -9.77 -9.14
CA ASP A 313 17.87 -10.87 -9.55
C ASP A 313 19.35 -10.43 -9.45
N GLU A 314 19.64 -9.16 -9.77
CA GLU A 314 20.96 -8.55 -9.62
C GLU A 314 21.41 -8.42 -8.16
N ALA A 315 20.48 -8.10 -7.25
CA ALA A 315 20.78 -8.02 -5.83
C ALA A 315 21.07 -9.41 -5.24
N VAL A 316 20.32 -10.43 -5.69
CA VAL A 316 20.59 -11.83 -5.33
C VAL A 316 21.95 -12.26 -5.90
N ALA A 317 22.25 -11.93 -7.15
CA ALA A 317 23.54 -12.23 -7.79
C ALA A 317 24.71 -11.57 -7.04
N LEU A 318 24.56 -10.30 -6.62
CA LEU A 318 25.54 -9.61 -5.78
C LEU A 318 25.75 -10.31 -4.44
N ILE A 319 24.67 -10.66 -3.74
CA ILE A 319 24.75 -11.34 -2.45
C ILE A 319 25.45 -12.69 -2.60
N VAL A 320 25.06 -13.49 -3.60
CA VAL A 320 25.68 -14.78 -3.90
C VAL A 320 27.15 -14.61 -4.26
N GLY A 321 27.50 -13.61 -5.08
CA GLY A 321 28.86 -13.27 -5.44
C GLY A 321 29.71 -12.89 -4.22
N MET A 322 29.17 -12.07 -3.32
CA MET A 322 29.86 -11.64 -2.10
C MET A 322 30.08 -12.80 -1.13
N VAL A 323 29.09 -13.69 -0.96
CA VAL A 323 29.23 -14.92 -0.17
C VAL A 323 30.29 -15.83 -0.81
N GLY A 324 30.29 -15.99 -2.13
CA GLY A 324 31.30 -16.75 -2.85
C GLY A 324 32.71 -16.20 -2.68
N ALA A 325 32.87 -14.87 -2.69
CA ALA A 325 34.15 -14.21 -2.46
C ALA A 325 34.66 -14.43 -1.02
N LEU A 326 33.78 -14.31 -0.02
CA LEU A 326 34.11 -14.57 1.38
C LEU A 326 34.51 -16.03 1.63
N LEU A 327 33.78 -16.98 1.04
CA LEU A 327 34.11 -18.40 1.11
C LEU A 327 35.48 -18.70 0.46
N SER A 328 35.74 -18.10 -0.71
CA SER A 328 37.04 -18.24 -1.39
C SER A 328 38.19 -17.68 -0.55
N LEU A 329 37.98 -16.54 0.11
CA LEU A 329 38.95 -15.95 1.03
C LEU A 329 39.20 -16.86 2.24
N ALA A 330 38.14 -17.39 2.85
CA ALA A 330 38.25 -18.30 3.99
C ALA A 330 39.04 -19.57 3.64
N LEU A 331 38.76 -20.18 2.49
CA LEU A 331 39.50 -21.35 2.00
C LEU A 331 40.97 -21.03 1.72
N MET A 332 41.27 -19.85 1.17
CA MET A 332 42.65 -19.42 0.94
C MET A 332 43.43 -19.23 2.25
N LEU A 333 42.80 -18.63 3.26
CA LEU A 333 43.39 -18.47 4.59
C LEU A 333 43.62 -19.81 5.28
N ALA A 334 42.64 -20.72 5.23
CA ALA A 334 42.77 -22.06 5.78
C ALA A 334 43.94 -22.83 5.12
N GLY A 335 44.05 -22.79 3.79
CA GLY A 335 45.16 -23.39 3.06
C GLY A 335 46.52 -22.76 3.40
N ALA A 336 46.57 -21.44 3.62
CA ALA A 336 47.78 -20.75 4.05
C ALA A 336 48.24 -21.22 5.43
N VAL A 337 47.33 -21.33 6.39
CA VAL A 337 47.59 -21.84 7.75
C VAL A 337 48.07 -23.28 7.72
N GLN A 338 47.37 -24.17 7.00
CA GLN A 338 47.77 -25.58 6.89
C GLN A 338 49.18 -25.72 6.27
N SER A 339 49.48 -24.93 5.25
CA SER A 339 50.82 -24.93 4.63
C SER A 339 51.92 -24.37 5.54
N ALA A 340 51.59 -23.47 6.47
CA ALA A 340 52.52 -22.94 7.46
C ALA A 340 52.78 -23.98 8.56
N MET A 341 51.73 -24.65 9.03
CA MET A 341 51.78 -25.70 10.03
C MET A 341 52.66 -26.89 9.57
N LEU A 342 52.47 -27.36 8.34
CA LEU A 342 53.28 -28.44 7.77
C LEU A 342 54.76 -28.08 7.65
N ARG A 343 55.07 -26.83 7.27
CA ARG A 343 56.45 -26.34 7.19
C ARG A 343 57.10 -26.22 8.57
N TRP A 344 56.33 -25.80 9.57
CA TRP A 344 56.80 -25.73 10.94
C TRP A 344 57.07 -27.10 11.54
N LEU A 345 56.21 -28.09 11.26
CA LEU A 345 56.43 -29.48 11.66
C LEU A 345 57.69 -30.06 10.97
N GLN A 346 57.87 -29.83 9.67
CA GLN A 346 59.05 -30.28 8.95
C GLN A 346 60.35 -29.67 9.50
N ALA A 347 60.33 -28.38 9.83
CA ALA A 347 61.49 -27.68 10.41
C ALA A 347 61.83 -28.11 11.85
N ARG A 348 60.93 -28.84 12.55
CA ARG A 348 61.19 -29.41 13.88
C ARG A 348 61.68 -30.86 13.84
N VAL A 349 61.54 -31.54 12.70
CA VAL A 349 61.92 -32.96 12.52
C VAL A 349 63.33 -33.10 11.91
N THR A 350 63.85 -32.02 11.32
CA THR A 350 65.26 -31.88 10.90
C THR A 350 66.08 -31.20 11.98
#